data_AF-A0A822H467-F1
#
_entry.id   AF-A0A822H467-F1
#
_cell.length_a   1.000
_cell.length_b   1.000
_cell.length_c   1.000
_cell.angle_alpha   90.00
_cell.angle_beta   90.00
_cell.angle_gamma   90.00
#
_symmetry.space_group_name_H-M   'P 1'
#
loop_
_entity.id
_entity.type
_entity.pdbx_description
1 polymer ?
#
loop_
_entity_poly.entity_id
_entity_poly.type
_entity_poly.pdbx_seq_one_letter_code
_entity_poly.pdbx_strand_id
1 'polypeptide(L)'
;NDWDLHLKSIVLAYNTGQHATTKYSPYQLQFGRQPKLPADQPTTTYQFSKPNDYFRHLQKTLQLYHQHATNNIIKGQQSYKQYYDRNRPNLVYHVGDQVLKQLTTQHTKLGELYSDPMIV
;
A
#
# COMPACT_ATOMS: atom_id res chain seq x y z
N ASN A 1 5.43 29.44 5.44
CA ASN A 1 4.96 28.34 4.57
C ASN A 1 6.14 27.39 4.53
N ASP A 2 6.22 26.50 5.52
CA ASP A 2 7.49 25.88 5.95
C ASP A 2 7.41 24.34 5.88
N TRP A 3 6.47 23.83 5.09
CA TRP A 3 6.19 22.40 4.96
C TRP A 3 7.41 21.62 4.42
N ASP A 4 8.22 22.28 3.62
CA ASP A 4 9.45 21.76 3.02
C ASP A 4 10.53 21.48 4.09
N LEU A 5 10.61 22.30 5.14
CA LEU A 5 11.51 22.08 6.27
C LEU A 5 11.16 20.79 7.03
N HIS A 6 9.88 20.41 7.04
CA HIS A 6 9.38 19.21 7.73
C HIS A 6 9.43 17.93 6.89
N LEU A 7 9.77 18.03 5.59
CA LEU A 7 9.75 16.90 4.67
C LEU A 7 10.62 15.73 5.15
N LYS A 8 11.81 16.00 5.66
CA LYS A 8 12.73 14.96 6.17
C LYS A 8 12.12 14.17 7.33
N SER A 9 11.45 14.86 8.25
CA SER A 9 10.78 14.25 9.40
C SER A 9 9.58 13.40 8.96
N ILE A 10 8.81 13.88 7.98
CA ILE A 10 7.67 13.15 7.41
C ILE A 10 8.15 11.87 6.70
N VAL A 11 9.20 11.97 5.88
CA VAL A 11 9.78 10.81 5.18
C VAL A 11 10.31 9.78 6.18
N LEU A 12 10.98 10.21 7.25
CA LEU A 12 11.40 9.32 8.32
C LEU A 12 10.20 8.60 8.94
N ALA A 13 9.19 9.35 9.39
CA ALA A 13 7.98 8.80 10.01
C ALA A 13 7.25 7.81 9.08
N TYR A 14 7.16 8.11 7.79
CA TYR A 14 6.57 7.21 6.80
C TYR A 14 7.39 5.94 6.61
N ASN A 15 8.72 6.06 6.50
CA ASN A 15 9.61 4.92 6.28
C ASN A 15 9.69 3.99 7.49
N THR A 16 9.54 4.50 8.71
CA THR A 16 9.62 3.72 9.95
C THR A 16 8.26 3.29 10.47
N GLY A 17 7.18 3.98 10.10
CA GLY A 17 5.81 3.67 10.49
C GLY A 17 5.28 2.40 9.83
N GLN A 18 4.56 1.59 10.60
CA GLN A 18 3.91 0.38 10.08
C GLN A 18 2.77 0.76 9.12
N HIS A 19 2.83 0.28 7.87
CA HIS A 19 1.76 0.52 6.92
C HIS A 19 0.56 -0.40 7.18
N ALA A 20 -0.65 0.15 7.16
CA ALA A 20 -1.88 -0.56 7.57
C ALA A 20 -2.16 -1.82 6.75
N THR A 21 -1.85 -1.82 5.45
CA THR A 21 -2.08 -2.95 4.55
C THR A 21 -1.00 -4.02 4.66
N THR A 22 0.28 -3.65 4.59
CA THR A 22 1.39 -4.63 4.59
C THR A 22 1.66 -5.17 5.99
N LYS A 23 1.32 -4.42 7.04
CA LYS A 23 1.70 -4.66 8.44
C LYS A 23 3.21 -4.58 8.68
N TYR A 24 3.96 -3.96 7.76
CA TYR A 24 5.39 -3.69 7.90
C TYR A 24 5.67 -2.24 7.49
N SER A 25 6.75 -1.65 8.00
CA SER A 25 7.23 -0.37 7.51
C SER A 25 8.02 -0.54 6.20
N PRO A 26 8.08 0.49 5.33
CA PRO A 26 8.94 0.48 4.15
C PRO A 26 10.39 0.12 4.48
N TYR A 27 10.93 0.64 5.59
CA TYR A 27 12.28 0.33 6.05
C TYR A 27 12.47 -1.17 6.31
N GLN A 28 11.51 -1.81 7.00
CA GLN A 28 11.58 -3.25 7.25
C GLN A 28 11.57 -4.06 5.95
N LEU A 29 10.70 -3.69 5.00
CA LEU A 29 10.60 -4.38 3.71
C LEU A 29 11.86 -4.19 2.85
N GLN A 30 12.57 -3.07 3.00
CA GLN A 30 13.80 -2.80 2.25
C GLN A 30 15.05 -3.42 2.90
N PHE A 31 15.16 -3.36 4.23
CA PHE A 31 16.39 -3.72 4.95
C PHE A 31 16.29 -4.99 5.79
N GLY A 32 15.11 -5.62 5.88
CA GLY A 32 14.91 -6.89 6.60
C GLY A 32 15.10 -6.78 8.12
N ARG A 33 15.03 -5.56 8.68
CA ARG A 33 15.22 -5.29 10.11
C ARG A 33 14.44 -4.05 10.53
N GLN A 34 14.23 -3.89 11.83
CA GLN A 34 13.63 -2.68 12.38
C GLN A 34 14.57 -1.47 12.21
N PRO A 35 14.02 -0.27 11.94
CA PRO A 35 14.81 0.96 12.00
C PRO A 35 15.34 1.16 13.42
N LYS A 36 16.55 1.70 13.53
CA LYS A 36 17.12 2.12 14.81
C LYS A 36 17.03 3.63 14.91
N LEU A 37 16.18 4.14 15.79
CA LEU A 37 15.98 5.55 16.04
C LEU A 37 16.81 6.01 17.25
N PRO A 38 17.20 7.30 17.31
CA PRO A 38 17.93 7.85 18.45
C PRO A 38 17.20 7.70 19.79
N ALA A 39 15.87 7.61 19.77
CA ALA A 39 15.04 7.44 20.96
C ALA A 39 14.92 5.96 21.41
N ASP A 40 15.36 5.00 20.60
CA ASP A 40 15.22 3.58 20.90
C ASP A 40 16.23 3.15 21.97
N GLN A 41 15.80 2.25 22.86
CA GLN A 41 16.71 1.64 23.83
C GLN A 41 17.74 0.74 23.14
N PRO A 42 18.98 0.68 23.64
CA PRO A 42 20.01 -0.20 23.08
C PRO A 42 19.53 -1.65 23.13
N THR A 43 19.29 -2.22 21.96
CA THR A 43 18.86 -3.61 21.81
C THR A 43 20.07 -4.54 21.77
N THR A 44 19.92 -5.77 22.25
CA THR A 44 20.92 -6.83 22.14
C THR A 44 21.38 -6.98 20.68
N THR A 45 22.69 -6.86 20.46
CA THR A 45 23.25 -7.01 19.12
C THR A 45 23.35 -8.49 18.80
N TYR A 46 22.61 -8.95 17.78
CA TYR A 46 22.81 -10.28 17.22
C TYR A 46 24.21 -10.36 16.62
N GLN A 47 25.05 -11.22 17.19
CA GLN A 47 26.36 -11.51 16.64
C GLN A 47 26.28 -12.75 15.76
N PHE A 48 26.79 -12.63 14.54
CA PHE A 48 26.94 -13.75 13.62
C PHE A 48 28.39 -14.20 13.68
N SER A 49 28.63 -15.49 13.95
CA SER A 49 29.98 -16.04 14.05
C SER A 49 30.71 -16.03 12.71
N LYS A 50 29.98 -16.06 11.58
CA LYS A 50 30.56 -16.00 10.23
C LYS A 50 29.83 -14.94 9.38
N PRO A 51 30.53 -14.20 8.50
CA PRO A 51 29.90 -13.21 7.62
C PRO A 51 28.77 -13.77 6.73
N ASN A 52 28.92 -15.01 6.23
CA ASN A 52 27.91 -15.65 5.39
C ASN A 52 26.60 -15.95 6.13
N ASP A 53 26.63 -16.09 7.46
CA ASP A 53 25.43 -16.39 8.25
C ASP A 53 24.51 -15.17 8.33
N TYR A 54 25.09 -13.96 8.39
CA TYR A 54 24.31 -12.71 8.31
C TYR A 54 23.60 -12.58 6.97
N PHE A 55 24.31 -12.81 5.86
CA PHE A 55 23.72 -12.68 4.53
C PHE A 55 22.57 -13.67 4.32
N ARG A 56 22.75 -14.93 4.70
CA ARG A 56 21.69 -15.96 4.63
C ARG A 56 20.49 -15.62 5.51
N HIS A 57 20.75 -15.13 6.73
CA HIS A 57 19.68 -14.67 7.62
C HIS A 57 18.90 -13.52 6.99
N LEU A 58 19.60 -12.50 6.47
CA LEU A 58 18.97 -11.34 5.83
C LEU A 58 18.11 -11.76 4.62
N GLN A 59 18.63 -12.63 3.75
CA GLN A 59 17.88 -13.15 2.60
C GLN A 59 16.58 -13.85 3.05
N LYS A 60 16.67 -14.72 4.05
CA LYS A 60 15.51 -15.44 4.59
C LYS A 60 14.50 -14.47 5.22
N THR A 61 14.96 -13.49 5.98
CA THR A 61 14.10 -12.50 6.63
C THR A 61 13.37 -11.64 5.61
N LEU A 62 14.06 -11.15 4.57
CA LEU A 62 13.43 -10.39 3.49
C LEU A 62 12.40 -11.23 2.73
N GLN A 63 12.73 -12.47 2.40
CA GLN A 63 11.79 -13.39 1.74
C GLN A 63 10.51 -13.57 2.56
N LEU A 64 10.64 -13.80 3.87
CA LEU A 64 9.50 -13.92 4.79
C LEU A 64 8.69 -12.62 4.85
N TYR A 65 9.34 -11.47 5.02
CA TYR A 65 8.67 -10.18 5.08
C TYR A 65 7.87 -9.89 3.80
N HIS A 66 8.46 -10.14 2.64
CA HIS A 66 7.79 -9.91 1.35
C HIS A 66 6.64 -10.88 1.12
N GLN A 67 6.79 -12.15 1.50
CA GLN A 67 5.72 -13.13 1.44
C GLN A 67 4.54 -12.71 2.35
N HIS A 68 4.83 -12.31 3.59
CA HIS A 68 3.81 -11.88 4.54
C HIS A 68 3.11 -10.60 4.06
N ALA A 69 3.87 -9.61 3.60
CA ALA A 69 3.33 -8.36 3.07
C ALA A 69 2.42 -8.62 1.86
N THR A 70 2.84 -9.47 0.92
CA THR A 70 2.04 -9.87 -0.24
C THR A 70 0.72 -10.52 0.18
N ASN A 71 0.78 -11.48 1.12
CA ASN A 71 -0.43 -12.13 1.64
C ASN A 71 -1.38 -11.14 2.32
N ASN A 72 -0.84 -10.19 3.08
CA ASN A 72 -1.65 -9.16 3.73
C ASN A 72 -2.28 -8.20 2.71
N ILE A 73 -1.55 -7.84 1.64
CA ILE A 73 -2.09 -7.03 0.53
C ILE A 73 -3.25 -7.74 -0.13
N ILE A 74 -3.08 -9.03 -0.49
CA ILE A 74 -4.14 -9.82 -1.16
C ILE A 74 -5.39 -9.88 -0.28
N LYS A 75 -5.23 -10.21 1.00
CA LYS A 75 -6.36 -10.23 1.96
C LYS A 75 -7.02 -8.86 2.10
N GLY A 76 -6.23 -7.80 2.22
CA GLY A 76 -6.73 -6.43 2.31
C GLY A 76 -7.53 -6.02 1.07
N GLN A 77 -7.02 -6.32 -0.13
CA GLN A 77 -7.70 -6.06 -1.39
C GLN A 77 -9.03 -6.81 -1.49
N GLN A 78 -9.07 -8.09 -1.09
CA GLN A 78 -10.30 -8.88 -1.05
C GLN A 78 -11.33 -8.26 -0.11
N SER A 79 -10.93 -7.87 1.10
CA SER A 79 -11.83 -7.19 2.03
C SER A 79 -12.32 -5.86 1.47
N TYR A 80 -11.44 -5.00 0.92
CA TYR A 80 -11.83 -3.73 0.32
C TYR A 80 -12.83 -3.91 -0.81
N LYS A 81 -12.62 -4.91 -1.68
CA LYS A 81 -13.56 -5.27 -2.73
C LYS A 81 -14.92 -5.67 -2.15
N GLN A 82 -14.95 -6.56 -1.15
CA GLN A 82 -16.19 -6.97 -0.50
C GLN A 82 -16.93 -5.79 0.13
N TYR A 83 -16.23 -4.90 0.83
CA TYR A 83 -16.84 -3.70 1.42
C TYR A 83 -17.40 -2.75 0.35
N TYR A 84 -16.65 -2.53 -0.73
CA TYR A 84 -17.07 -1.68 -1.85
C TYR A 84 -18.29 -2.24 -2.59
N ASP A 85 -18.32 -3.56 -2.80
CA ASP A 85 -19.39 -4.24 -3.53
C ASP A 85 -20.63 -4.50 -2.68
N ARG A 86 -20.54 -4.46 -1.34
CA ARG A 86 -21.63 -4.83 -0.41
C ARG A 86 -22.96 -4.14 -0.69
N ASN A 87 -22.92 -2.86 -1.05
CA ASN A 87 -24.11 -2.05 -1.30
C ASN A 87 -24.33 -1.77 -2.80
N ARG A 88 -23.60 -2.46 -3.68
CA ARG A 88 -23.74 -2.26 -5.12
C ARG A 88 -24.83 -3.18 -5.68
N PRO A 89 -25.75 -2.66 -6.50
CA PRO A 89 -26.65 -3.52 -7.23
C PRO A 89 -25.83 -4.40 -8.19
N ASN A 90 -26.20 -5.67 -8.30
CA ASN A 90 -25.58 -6.60 -9.22
C ASN A 90 -26.11 -6.33 -10.65
N LEU A 91 -25.70 -5.20 -11.24
CA LEU A 91 -26.07 -4.83 -12.60
C LEU A 91 -25.27 -5.70 -13.58
N VAL A 92 -25.98 -6.49 -14.37
CA VAL A 92 -25.41 -7.24 -15.50
C VAL A 92 -25.86 -6.55 -16.78
N TYR A 93 -24.89 -6.12 -17.58
CA TYR A 93 -25.13 -5.51 -18.89
C TYR A 93 -25.10 -6.58 -19.98
N HIS A 94 -25.98 -6.47 -20.96
CA HIS A 94 -26.04 -7.31 -22.15
C HIS A 94 -25.66 -6.49 -23.38
N VAL A 95 -25.13 -7.17 -24.40
CA VAL A 95 -24.85 -6.54 -25.70
C VAL A 95 -26.15 -5.98 -26.26
N GLY A 96 -26.15 -4.70 -26.61
CA GLY A 96 -27.37 -3.97 -27.00
C GLY A 96 -27.93 -3.05 -25.92
N ASP A 97 -27.48 -3.14 -24.67
CA ASP A 97 -27.91 -2.22 -23.60
C ASP A 97 -27.35 -0.81 -23.82
N GLN A 98 -28.19 0.20 -23.60
CA GLN A 98 -27.77 1.60 -23.68
C GLN A 98 -27.23 2.06 -22.33
N VAL A 99 -25.95 2.47 -22.30
CA VAL A 99 -25.23 2.89 -21.09
C VAL A 99 -24.61 4.26 -21.26
N LEU A 100 -24.42 4.94 -20.12
CA LEU A 100 -23.74 6.24 -20.04
C LEU A 100 -22.44 6.07 -19.26
N LYS A 101 -21.33 6.62 -19.75
CA LYS A 101 -20.04 6.58 -19.06
C LYS A 101 -19.85 7.86 -18.26
N GLN A 102 -19.51 7.74 -16.98
CA GLN A 102 -19.12 8.90 -16.18
C GLN A 102 -17.82 9.51 -16.74
N LEU A 103 -17.87 10.79 -17.09
CA LEU A 103 -16.74 11.52 -17.64
C LEU A 103 -15.77 11.91 -16.50
N THR A 104 -14.48 11.63 -16.66
CA THR A 104 -13.45 11.82 -15.62
C THR A 104 -12.64 13.11 -15.75
N THR A 105 -12.82 13.86 -16.84
CA THR A 105 -12.17 15.16 -17.05
C THR A 105 -12.79 16.25 -16.16
N GLN A 106 -12.00 17.28 -15.82
CA GLN A 106 -12.42 18.35 -14.92
C GLN A 106 -13.67 19.06 -15.45
N HIS A 107 -14.80 18.77 -14.83
CA HIS A 107 -16.06 19.45 -15.11
C HIS A 107 -16.02 20.87 -14.54
N THR A 108 -16.40 21.85 -15.35
CA THR A 108 -16.96 23.08 -14.80
C THR A 108 -18.19 22.75 -13.97
N LYS A 109 -18.55 23.57 -12.98
CA LYS A 109 -19.70 23.33 -12.06
C LYS A 109 -21.02 22.97 -12.78
N LEU A 110 -21.17 23.33 -14.06
CA LEU A 110 -22.32 23.07 -14.92
C LEU A 110 -22.00 22.18 -16.14
N GLY A 111 -20.86 21.47 -16.14
CA GLY A 111 -20.46 20.57 -17.23
C GLY A 111 -21.21 19.23 -17.19
N GLU A 112 -21.28 18.57 -18.35
CA GLU A 112 -21.90 17.25 -18.50
C GLU A 112 -21.14 16.18 -17.74
N LEU A 113 -21.80 15.47 -16.83
CA LEU A 113 -21.17 14.46 -15.98
C LEU A 113 -21.05 13.07 -16.64
N TYR A 114 -21.82 12.86 -17.69
CA TYR A 114 -21.97 11.58 -18.37
C TYR A 114 -21.81 11.77 -19.87
N SER A 115 -21.27 10.75 -20.55
CA SER A 115 -21.22 10.73 -22.01
C SER A 115 -22.61 10.67 -22.62
N ASP A 116 -22.68 10.90 -23.93
CA ASP A 116 -23.82 10.49 -24.72
C ASP A 116 -24.11 8.99 -24.57
N PRO A 117 -25.35 8.56 -24.83
CA PRO A 117 -25.71 7.15 -24.73
C PRO A 117 -24.95 6.29 -25.74
N MET A 118 -24.35 5.21 -25.25
CA MET A 118 -23.62 4.25 -26.05
C MET A 118 -24.22 2.86 -25.87
N ILE A 119 -24.09 2.01 -26.89
CA ILE A 119 -24.48 0.60 -26.79
C ILE A 119 -23.28 -0.21 -26.29
N VAL A 120 -23.52 -1.09 -25.31
CA VAL A 120 -22.53 -2.07 -24.79
C VAL A 120 -22.09 -3.05 -25.86
#